data_AF-A0A1R1PX21-F1
#
_entry.id   AF-A0A1R1PX21-F1
#
_cell.length_a   1.000
_cell.length_b   1.000
_cell.length_c   1.000
_cell.angle_alpha   90.00
_cell.angle_beta   90.00
_cell.angle_gamma   90.00
#
_symmetry.space_group_name_H-M   'P 1'
#
loop_
_entity.id
_entity.type
_entity.pdbx_description
1 polymer ?
#
loop_
_entity_poly.entity_id
_entity_poly.type
_entity_poly.pdbx_seq_one_letter_code
_entity_poly.pdbx_strand_id
1 'polypeptide(L)'
;MACECTLKTATVERVRDRIDTIRSFFTSGLHRRIYGSVDILVFNPPYVPTDSEEAIPEPSRICCDKDCSSDKEMVESLMAASWAGGVDGREVMDNFFPHVNINYKIEIAFGKRSILPCTSRSE
;
A
#
# COMPACT_ATOMS: atom_id res chain seq x y z
N MET A 1 2.56 -14.83 5.20
CA MET A 1 3.08 -14.29 6.48
C MET A 1 2.17 -13.20 7.05
N ALA A 2 1.96 -12.07 6.36
CA ALA A 2 1.15 -10.94 6.89
C ALA A 2 -0.25 -11.34 7.41
N CYS A 3 -1.09 -11.98 6.58
CA CYS A 3 -2.44 -12.41 6.99
C CYS A 3 -2.43 -13.30 8.23
N GLU A 4 -1.48 -14.24 8.32
CA GLU A 4 -1.35 -15.15 9.45
C GLU A 4 -0.95 -14.40 10.73
N CYS A 5 0.02 -13.49 10.64
CA CYS A 5 0.43 -12.64 11.75
C CYS A 5 -0.75 -11.80 12.27
N THR A 6 -1.52 -11.16 11.38
CA THR A 6 -2.72 -10.41 11.75
C THR A 6 -3.75 -11.28 12.47
N LEU A 7 -4.01 -12.51 11.99
CA LEU A 7 -4.95 -13.42 12.66
C LEU A 7 -4.43 -13.89 14.03
N LYS A 8 -3.11 -14.09 14.19
CA LYS A 8 -2.50 -14.41 15.49
C LYS A 8 -2.67 -13.25 16.47
N THR A 9 -2.38 -12.01 16.05
CA THR A 9 -2.62 -10.80 16.86
C THR A 9 -4.09 -10.69 17.24
N ALA A 10 -5.01 -10.85 16.28
CA ALA A 10 -6.45 -10.82 16.54
C ALA A 10 -6.91 -11.88 17.55
N THR A 11 -6.27 -13.04 17.57
CA THR A 11 -6.55 -14.11 18.55
C THR A 11 -6.12 -13.72 19.95
N VAL A 12 -4.91 -13.16 20.10
CA VAL A 12 -4.39 -12.66 21.38
C VAL A 12 -5.26 -11.53 21.93
N GLU A 13 -5.70 -10.62 21.06
CA GLU A 13 -6.58 -9.49 21.40
C GLU A 13 -8.06 -9.88 21.55
N ARG A 14 -8.42 -11.16 21.39
CA ARG A 14 -9.80 -11.70 21.51
C ARG A 14 -10.83 -11.06 20.57
N VAL A 15 -10.40 -10.71 19.35
CA VAL A 15 -11.26 -10.12 18.29
C VAL A 15 -11.25 -10.93 16.99
N ARG A 16 -10.78 -12.19 17.04
CA ARG A 16 -10.60 -13.06 15.87
C ARG A 16 -11.89 -13.31 15.09
N ASP A 17 -13.04 -13.34 15.75
CA ASP A 17 -14.38 -13.50 15.16
C ASP A 17 -14.85 -12.28 14.35
N ARG A 18 -14.17 -11.14 14.48
CA ARG A 18 -14.48 -9.88 13.80
C ARG A 18 -13.49 -9.51 12.70
N ILE A 19 -12.42 -10.29 12.54
CA ILE A 19 -11.33 -10.00 11.61
C ILE A 19 -11.18 -11.14 10.61
N ASP A 20 -11.35 -10.80 9.34
CA ASP A 20 -10.97 -11.63 8.20
C ASP A 20 -9.75 -11.03 7.52
N THR A 21 -8.88 -11.90 6.99
CA THR A 21 -7.70 -11.47 6.23
C THR A 21 -7.68 -12.13 4.86
N ILE A 22 -7.34 -11.35 3.85
CA ILE A 22 -7.30 -11.79 2.46
C ILE A 22 -5.99 -11.27 1.86
N ARG A 23 -5.23 -12.16 1.23
CA ARG A 23 -4.07 -11.80 0.42
C ARG A 23 -4.52 -11.69 -1.02
N SER A 24 -4.51 -10.49 -1.58
CA SER A 24 -4.93 -10.21 -2.95
C SER A 24 -4.10 -9.06 -3.52
N PHE A 25 -4.06 -8.93 -4.84
CA PHE A 25 -3.60 -7.71 -5.48
C PHE A 25 -4.72 -6.68 -5.40
N PHE A 26 -4.52 -5.63 -4.61
CA PHE A 26 -5.57 -4.68 -4.24
C PHE A 26 -6.87 -5.40 -3.81
N THR A 27 -7.98 -5.11 -4.49
CA THR A 27 -9.30 -5.69 -4.25
C THR A 27 -9.72 -6.68 -5.34
N SER A 28 -8.82 -7.10 -6.23
CA SER A 28 -9.10 -8.02 -7.36
C SER A 28 -9.93 -9.25 -6.95
N GLY A 29 -9.62 -9.88 -5.80
CA GLY A 29 -10.35 -11.03 -5.26
C GLY A 29 -11.69 -10.72 -4.60
N LEU A 30 -12.06 -9.44 -4.46
CA LEU A 30 -13.18 -8.99 -3.64
C LEU A 30 -14.12 -7.98 -4.32
N HIS A 31 -13.79 -7.46 -5.51
CA HIS A 31 -14.53 -6.37 -6.18
C HIS A 31 -16.05 -6.46 -6.05
N ARG A 32 -16.64 -7.61 -6.43
CA ARG A 32 -18.10 -7.77 -6.37
C ARG A 32 -18.65 -7.72 -4.95
N ARG A 33 -17.92 -8.25 -3.96
CA ARG A 33 -18.35 -8.32 -2.56
C ARG A 33 -18.27 -6.95 -1.88
N ILE A 34 -17.26 -6.15 -2.22
CA ILE A 34 -17.02 -4.85 -1.59
C ILE A 34 -17.74 -3.69 -2.29
N TYR A 35 -18.28 -3.90 -3.49
CA TYR A 35 -18.97 -2.86 -4.26
C TYR A 35 -20.18 -2.33 -3.49
N GLY A 36 -20.10 -1.07 -3.04
CA GLY A 36 -21.16 -0.45 -2.23
C GLY A 36 -21.29 -1.01 -0.81
N SER A 37 -20.37 -1.88 -0.38
CA SER A 37 -20.43 -2.59 0.92
C SER A 37 -19.39 -2.10 1.92
N VAL A 38 -18.64 -1.04 1.61
CA VAL A 38 -17.58 -0.49 2.45
C VAL A 38 -18.06 0.83 3.06
N ASP A 39 -18.29 0.84 4.38
CA ASP A 39 -18.61 2.05 5.12
C ASP A 39 -17.39 2.94 5.34
N ILE A 40 -16.26 2.32 5.74
CA ILE A 40 -14.98 2.99 6.01
C ILE A 40 -13.87 2.20 5.34
N LEU A 41 -13.08 2.89 4.52
CA LEU A 41 -11.84 2.38 3.95
C LEU A 41 -10.65 3.02 4.67
N VAL A 42 -9.91 2.22 5.43
CA VAL A 42 -8.60 2.62 5.98
C VAL A 42 -7.53 2.06 5.06
N PHE A 43 -6.74 2.94 4.46
CA PHE A 43 -5.73 2.56 3.50
C PHE A 43 -4.42 3.31 3.79
N ASN A 44 -3.35 2.55 4.06
CA ASN A 44 -1.99 3.06 4.23
C ASN A 44 -1.11 2.52 3.09
N PRO A 45 -1.26 3.06 1.86
CA PRO A 45 -0.43 2.66 0.73
C PRO A 45 1.02 3.11 0.91
N PRO A 46 1.97 2.57 0.13
CA PRO A 46 3.25 3.24 -0.07
C PRO A 46 3.03 4.63 -0.70
N TYR A 47 3.69 5.65 -0.16
CA TYR A 47 3.42 7.06 -0.47
C TYR A 47 4.68 7.89 -0.70
N VAL A 48 5.87 7.27 -0.68
CA VAL A 48 7.11 8.00 -0.91
C VAL A 48 7.34 8.13 -2.42
N PRO A 49 7.62 9.34 -2.94
CA PRO A 49 7.98 9.51 -4.34
C PRO A 49 9.26 8.73 -4.68
N THR A 50 9.16 7.86 -5.68
CA THR A 50 10.23 7.01 -6.19
C THR A 50 10.09 6.87 -7.70
N ASP A 51 11.04 6.19 -8.35
CA ASP A 51 10.85 5.73 -9.72
C ASP A 51 9.79 4.60 -9.76
N SER A 52 9.10 4.44 -10.89
CA SER A 52 7.99 3.48 -11.04
C SER A 52 8.45 2.03 -10.84
N GLU A 53 9.69 1.72 -11.26
CA GLU A 53 10.30 0.39 -11.13
C GLU A 53 10.54 -0.02 -9.67
N GLU A 54 10.65 0.95 -8.75
CA GLU A 54 10.79 0.70 -7.31
C GLU A 54 9.44 0.43 -6.64
N ALA A 55 8.39 1.11 -7.11
CA ALA A 55 7.04 0.98 -6.57
C ALA A 55 6.35 -0.32 -7.00
N ILE A 56 6.64 -0.78 -8.22
CA ILE A 56 6.07 -2.00 -8.79
C ILE A 56 7.23 -2.93 -9.14
N PRO A 57 7.72 -3.74 -8.18
CA PRO A 57 8.77 -4.70 -8.48
C PRO A 57 8.27 -5.70 -9.54
N GLU A 58 9.05 -5.85 -10.62
CA GLU A 58 8.79 -6.80 -11.69
C GLU A 58 8.57 -8.22 -11.11
N PRO A 59 7.56 -8.98 -11.57
CA PRO A 59 7.26 -10.32 -11.05
C PRO A 59 8.45 -11.29 -11.10
N SER A 60 9.37 -11.08 -12.05
CA SER A 60 10.63 -11.81 -12.21
C SER A 60 11.65 -11.58 -11.07
N ARG A 61 11.45 -10.54 -10.25
CA ARG A 61 12.21 -10.28 -9.01
C ARG A 61 11.51 -10.81 -7.75
N ILE A 62 10.27 -11.28 -7.88
CA ILE A 62 9.45 -11.85 -6.79
C ILE A 62 9.27 -13.36 -7.04
N CYS A 63 10.28 -14.03 -7.59
CA CYS A 63 10.26 -15.47 -7.72
C CYS A 63 10.50 -16.10 -6.34
N CYS A 64 9.56 -16.89 -5.84
CA CYS A 64 9.73 -17.73 -4.66
C CYS A 64 10.54 -19.01 -4.95
N ASP A 65 11.49 -18.94 -5.88
CA ASP A 65 12.39 -20.05 -6.16
C ASP A 65 13.42 -20.07 -5.04
N LYS A 66 13.29 -21.07 -4.15
CA LYS A 66 14.12 -21.24 -2.96
C LYS A 66 15.63 -21.42 -3.25
N ASP A 67 15.99 -21.52 -4.53
CA ASP A 67 17.33 -21.87 -5.00
C ASP A 67 18.03 -20.74 -5.78
N CYS A 68 17.44 -19.53 -5.90
CA CYS A 68 18.12 -18.39 -6.54
C CYS A 68 18.86 -17.51 -5.53
N SER A 69 20.18 -17.48 -5.65
CA SER A 69 21.11 -16.77 -4.78
C SER A 69 21.01 -15.23 -4.89
N SER A 70 20.27 -14.59 -3.99
CA SER A 70 20.83 -13.77 -2.89
C SER A 70 19.67 -13.21 -2.06
N ASP A 71 19.51 -13.69 -0.82
CA ASP A 71 18.36 -13.35 0.03
C ASP A 71 18.23 -11.84 0.33
N LYS A 72 19.29 -11.04 0.12
CA LYS A 72 19.32 -9.62 0.47
C LYS A 72 18.60 -8.73 -0.55
N GLU A 73 18.86 -8.90 -1.84
CA GLU A 73 18.31 -8.01 -2.88
C GLU A 73 16.78 -8.19 -3.01
N MET A 74 16.30 -9.43 -2.83
CA MET A 74 14.87 -9.74 -2.81
C MET A 74 14.17 -9.14 -1.58
N VAL A 75 14.79 -9.23 -0.40
CA VAL A 75 14.21 -8.65 0.83
C VAL A 75 14.19 -7.13 0.77
N GLU A 76 15.23 -6.48 0.25
CA GLU A 76 15.25 -5.02 0.04
C GLU A 76 14.13 -4.58 -0.91
N SER A 77 13.93 -5.29 -2.01
CA SER A 77 12.84 -5.00 -2.96
C SER A 77 11.45 -5.17 -2.33
N LEU A 78 11.26 -6.20 -1.51
CA LEU A 78 10.00 -6.43 -0.80
C LEU A 78 9.74 -5.39 0.30
N MET A 79 10.80 -4.89 0.95
CA MET A 79 10.69 -3.79 1.91
C MET A 79 10.41 -2.47 1.19
N ALA A 80 11.07 -2.21 0.06
CA ALA A 80 10.82 -1.06 -0.81
C ALA A 80 9.35 -0.97 -1.21
N ALA A 81 8.75 -2.08 -1.65
CA ALA A 81 7.33 -2.15 -2.01
C ALA A 81 6.35 -1.75 -0.87
N SER A 82 6.81 -1.68 0.38
CA SER A 82 5.99 -1.20 1.51
C SER A 82 5.97 0.33 1.66
N TRP A 83 6.91 1.06 1.04
CA TRP A 83 7.03 2.52 1.16
C TRP A 83 7.16 3.27 -0.18
N ALA A 84 7.72 2.65 -1.23
CA ALA A 84 7.92 3.21 -2.57
C ALA A 84 6.58 3.36 -3.32
N GLY A 85 6.15 4.60 -3.51
CA GLY A 85 4.83 4.97 -4.05
C GLY A 85 4.82 5.33 -5.54
N GLY A 86 5.99 5.35 -6.20
CA GLY A 86 6.13 5.67 -7.62
C GLY A 86 6.10 7.17 -7.88
N VAL A 87 5.75 7.58 -9.10
CA VAL A 87 5.66 9.01 -9.48
C VAL A 87 4.73 9.74 -8.51
N ASP A 88 5.24 10.86 -7.97
CA ASP A 88 4.61 11.68 -6.92
C ASP A 88 4.21 10.92 -5.64
N GLY A 89 4.65 9.67 -5.48
CA GLY A 89 4.21 8.76 -4.42
C GLY A 89 2.76 8.31 -4.57
N ARG A 90 2.19 8.32 -5.79
CA ARG A 90 0.76 8.10 -6.01
C ARG A 90 0.39 6.94 -6.91
N GLU A 91 1.34 6.32 -7.62
CA GLU A 91 1.01 5.28 -8.59
C GLU A 91 0.19 4.13 -7.98
N VAL A 92 0.55 3.67 -6.78
CA VAL A 92 -0.19 2.60 -6.11
C VAL A 92 -1.62 3.02 -5.76
N MET A 93 -1.81 4.27 -5.33
CA MET A 93 -3.13 4.83 -5.04
C MET A 93 -3.98 4.99 -6.30
N ASP A 94 -3.39 5.52 -7.37
CA ASP A 94 -4.08 5.81 -8.61
C ASP A 94 -4.47 4.53 -9.36
N ASN A 95 -3.70 3.45 -9.21
CA ASN A 95 -4.10 2.11 -9.63
C ASN A 95 -5.20 1.49 -8.74
N PHE A 96 -5.24 1.82 -7.45
CA PHE A 96 -6.20 1.24 -6.51
C PHE A 96 -7.58 1.90 -6.53
N PHE A 97 -7.64 3.24 -6.53
CA PHE A 97 -8.88 3.97 -6.36
C PHE A 97 -9.99 3.64 -7.38
N PRO A 98 -9.70 3.38 -8.68
CA PRO A 98 -10.72 2.92 -9.63
C PRO A 98 -11.41 1.61 -9.23
N HIS A 99 -10.80 0.84 -8.34
CA HIS A 99 -11.28 -0.48 -7.91
C HIS A 99 -12.11 -0.45 -6.62
N VAL A 100 -12.09 0.67 -5.90
CA VAL A 100 -12.87 0.89 -4.69
C VAL A 100 -13.98 1.87 -5.04
N ASN A 101 -15.17 1.34 -5.31
CA ASN A 101 -16.33 2.18 -5.55
C ASN A 101 -16.83 2.73 -4.21
N ILE A 102 -16.17 3.77 -3.72
CA ILE A 102 -16.59 4.53 -2.56
C ILE A 102 -17.64 5.51 -3.06
N ASN A 103 -18.84 5.49 -2.49
CA ASN A 103 -19.91 6.44 -2.80
C ASN A 103 -19.56 7.91 -2.45
N TYR A 104 -18.33 8.18 -2.04
CA TYR A 104 -17.80 9.50 -1.77
C TYR A 104 -16.79 9.88 -2.85
N LYS A 105 -17.02 11.04 -3.47
CA LYS A 105 -16.06 11.73 -4.33
C LYS A 105 -14.81 12.00 -3.49
N ILE A 106 -13.73 11.25 -3.70
CA ILE A 106 -12.43 11.60 -3.12
C ILE A 106 -11.96 12.87 -3.85
N GLU A 107 -12.30 14.04 -3.32
CA GLU A 107 -11.61 15.27 -3.69
C GLU A 107 -10.26 15.28 -2.98
N ILE A 108 -9.22 14.86 -3.70
CA ILE A 108 -7.85 15.10 -3.29
C ILE A 108 -7.62 16.60 -3.48
N ALA A 109 -7.98 17.38 -2.47
CA ALA A 109 -7.65 18.79 -2.41
C ALA A 109 -6.13 18.90 -2.24
N PHE A 110 -5.40 19.01 -3.35
CA PHE A 110 -4.09 19.62 -3.35
C PHE A 110 -4.29 21.09 -2.98
N GLY A 111 -4.34 21.36 -1.68
CA GLY A 111 -4.24 22.71 -1.17
C GLY A 111 -2.98 23.31 -1.80
N LYS A 112 -3.13 24.41 -2.54
CA LYS A 112 -2.00 25.25 -2.97
C LYS A 112 -1.26 25.70 -1.71
N ARG A 113 -0.35 24.88 -1.17
CA ARG A 113 0.62 25.32 -0.18
C ARG A 113 1.62 26.17 -0.95
N SER A 114 1.42 27.47 -0.91
CA SER A 114 2.51 28.41 -1.13
C SER A 114 3.61 28.03 -0.13
N ILE A 115 4.70 27.48 -0.64
CA ILE A 115 5.93 27.27 0.12
C ILE A 115 6.39 28.67 0.53
N LEU A 116 6.12 29.06 1.78
CA LEU A 116 6.76 30.24 2.33
C LEU A 116 8.25 29.91 2.50
N PRO A 117 9.17 30.74 1.99
CA PRO A 117 10.59 30.45 2.09
C PRO A 117 10.99 30.41 3.56
N CYS A 118 11.67 29.32 3.94
CA CYS A 118 12.30 29.18 5.24
C CYS A 118 13.28 30.34 5.42
N THR A 119 12.98 31.29 6.31
CA THR A 119 13.92 32.35 6.66
C THR A 119 15.08 31.70 7.40
N SER A 120 16.24 31.71 6.77
CA SER A 120 17.52 31.33 7.37
C SER A 120 17.67 32.01 8.73
N ARG A 121 17.83 31.21 9.79
CA ARG A 121 18.27 31.71 11.09
C ARG A 121 19.69 32.22 10.89
N SER A 122 19.87 33.52 11.03
CA SER A 122 21.19 34.16 11.12
C SER A 122 21.97 33.58 12.31
N GLU A 123 23.28 33.50 12.10
CA GLU A 123 24.37 32.95 12.93
C GLU A 123 24.22 33.10 14.45
#